data_AF-A0A4R0JMG6-F1
#
_entry.id   AF-A0A4R0JMG6-F1
#
_cell.length_a   1.000
_cell.length_b   1.000
_cell.length_c   1.000
_cell.angle_alpha   90.00
_cell.angle_beta   90.00
_cell.angle_gamma   90.00
#
_symmetry.space_group_name_H-M   'P 1'
#
loop_
_entity.id
_entity.type
_entity.pdbx_description
1 polymer ?
#
loop_
_entity_poly.entity_id
_entity_poly.type
_entity_poly.pdbx_seq_one_letter_code
_entity_poly.pdbx_strand_id
1 'polypeptide(L)'
;MIGRLRRPPCVEADPFDTLWLQTRLGHLAGEIRRIETAPRIYARAHRLKAAEAAYDDLLDEACRLAGVQGEAELERSEEKRWLEERELASRGWSW
;
A
#
# COMPACT_ATOMS: atom_id res chain seq x y z
N MET A 1 -1.88 -36.07 2.51
CA MET A 1 -2.32 -35.41 1.27
C MET A 1 -2.06 -33.92 1.41
N ILE A 2 -1.00 -33.40 0.79
CA ILE A 2 -0.65 -31.97 0.85
C ILE A 2 -1.56 -31.25 -0.15
N GLY A 3 -2.58 -30.57 0.37
CA GLY A 3 -3.45 -29.71 -0.41
C GLY A 3 -2.60 -28.63 -1.07
N ARG A 4 -2.47 -28.70 -2.39
CA ARG A 4 -1.85 -27.63 -3.17
C ARG A 4 -2.69 -26.38 -2.92
N LEU A 5 -2.13 -25.42 -2.18
CA LEU A 5 -2.64 -24.05 -2.14
C LEU A 5 -2.66 -23.58 -3.60
N ARG A 6 -3.84 -23.62 -4.23
CA ARG A 6 -4.04 -23.04 -5.54
C ARG A 6 -3.81 -21.55 -5.35
N ARG A 7 -2.62 -21.08 -5.72
CA ARG A 7 -2.33 -19.66 -5.91
C ARG A 7 -3.41 -19.15 -6.86
N PRO A 8 -4.25 -18.18 -6.47
CA PRO A 8 -5.24 -17.62 -7.40
C PRO A 8 -4.49 -17.14 -8.65
N PRO A 9 -5.07 -17.31 -9.86
CA PRO A 9 -4.47 -16.80 -11.06
C PRO A 9 -4.20 -15.31 -10.83
N CYS A 10 -2.93 -14.92 -10.95
CA CYS A 10 -2.53 -13.54 -11.04
C CYS A 10 -3.35 -12.97 -12.19
N VAL A 11 -4.39 -12.19 -11.89
CA VAL A 11 -4.93 -11.26 -12.87
C VAL A 11 -3.71 -10.47 -13.29
N GLU A 12 -3.30 -10.59 -14.56
CA GLU A 12 -2.24 -9.75 -15.11
C GLU A 12 -2.79 -8.33 -15.06
N ALA A 13 -2.60 -7.71 -13.89
CA ALA A 13 -2.86 -6.32 -13.65
C ALA A 13 -2.16 -5.53 -14.75
N ASP A 14 -2.86 -4.55 -15.32
CA ASP A 14 -2.26 -3.72 -16.35
C ASP A 14 -0.91 -3.18 -15.83
N PRO A 15 0.20 -3.44 -16.53
CA PRO A 15 1.52 -2.96 -16.10
C PRO A 15 1.56 -1.44 -15.92
N PHE A 16 0.72 -0.69 -16.64
CA PHE A 16 0.62 0.76 -16.48
C PHE A 16 -0.13 1.15 -15.20
N ASP A 17 -1.20 0.46 -14.84
CA ASP A 17 -1.92 0.69 -13.57
C ASP A 17 -1.04 0.32 -12.37
N THR A 18 -0.28 -0.77 -12.49
CA THR A 18 0.70 -1.20 -11.50
C THR A 18 1.79 -0.14 -11.31
N LEU A 19 2.37 0.36 -12.41
CA LEU A 19 3.41 1.39 -12.37
C LEU A 19 2.87 2.73 -11.84
N TRP A 20 1.64 3.08 -12.19
CA TRP A 20 0.98 4.29 -11.70
C TRP A 20 0.79 4.23 -10.19
N LEU A 21 0.31 3.10 -9.66
CA LEU A 21 0.15 2.89 -8.22
C LEU A 21 1.50 2.91 -7.50
N GLN A 22 2.51 2.21 -8.02
CA GLN A 22 3.87 2.22 -7.46
C GLN A 22 4.46 3.63 -7.38
N THR A 23 4.37 4.40 -8.48
CA THR A 23 4.88 5.78 -8.52
C THR A 23 4.18 6.67 -7.48
N ARG A 24 2.87 6.48 -7.30
CA ARG A 24 2.06 7.30 -6.41
C ARG A 24 2.27 6.93 -4.93
N LEU A 25 2.44 5.64 -4.63
CA LEU A 25 2.85 5.14 -3.31
C LEU A 25 4.23 5.71 -2.92
N GLY A 26 5.22 5.65 -3.82
CA GLY A 26 6.54 6.21 -3.58
C GLY A 26 6.52 7.72 -3.34
N HIS A 27 5.68 8.45 -4.09
CA HIS A 27 5.48 9.89 -3.87
C HIS A 27 4.89 10.17 -2.48
N LEU A 28 3.85 9.45 -2.07
CA LEU A 28 3.23 9.64 -0.75
C LEU A 28 4.16 9.23 0.40
N ALA A 29 4.91 8.14 0.26
CA ALA A 29 5.92 7.73 1.25
C ALA A 29 6.99 8.84 1.42
N GLY A 30 7.40 9.45 0.31
CA GLY A 30 8.29 10.62 0.32
C GLY A 30 7.68 11.84 1.03
N GLU A 31 6.40 12.13 0.77
CA GLU A 31 5.67 13.23 1.41
C GLU A 31 5.49 13.01 2.92
N ILE A 32 5.13 11.79 3.34
CA ILE A 32 5.05 11.40 4.76
C ILE A 32 6.40 11.66 5.43
N ARG A 33 7.49 11.15 4.85
CA ARG A 33 8.84 11.34 5.39
C ARG A 33 9.26 12.81 5.42
N ARG A 34 8.85 13.63 4.45
CA ARG A 34 9.07 15.10 4.45
C ARG A 34 8.31 15.78 5.58
N ILE A 35 7.03 15.43 5.79
CA ILE A 35 6.20 15.97 6.88
C ILE A 35 6.77 15.55 8.24
N GLU A 36 7.30 14.34 8.34
CA GLU A 36 7.93 13.82 9.55
C GLU A 36 9.24 14.55 9.87
N THR A 37 10.09 14.77 8.88
CA THR A 37 11.43 15.37 9.06
C THR A 37 11.40 16.89 9.16
N ALA A 38 10.33 17.56 8.75
CA ALA A 38 10.24 19.02 8.77
C ALA A 38 10.00 19.57 10.20
N PRO A 39 10.95 20.34 10.77
CA PRO A 39 10.75 20.98 12.06
C PRO A 39 9.80 22.19 11.91
N ARG A 40 8.75 22.24 12.74
CA ARG A 40 7.81 23.38 12.91
C ARG A 40 6.73 23.59 11.83
N ILE A 41 6.19 22.52 11.25
CA ILE A 41 4.98 22.63 10.42
C ILE A 41 3.73 22.75 11.32
N TYR A 42 2.94 23.81 11.15
CA TYR A 42 1.62 23.96 11.78
C TYR A 42 0.69 22.82 11.32
N ALA A 43 -0.07 22.24 12.25
CA ALA A 43 -0.94 21.10 12.00
C ALA A 43 -0.23 19.85 11.42
N ARG A 44 1.06 19.63 11.73
CA ARG A 44 1.84 18.45 11.32
C ARG A 44 1.07 17.14 11.52
N ALA A 45 0.48 16.95 12.70
CA ALA A 45 -0.29 15.74 13.00
C ALA A 45 -1.49 15.53 12.07
N HIS A 46 -2.20 16.61 11.69
CA HIS A 46 -3.33 16.52 10.76
C HIS A 46 -2.85 16.24 9.33
N ARG A 47 -1.76 16.88 8.90
CA ARG A 47 -1.18 16.64 7.57
C ARG A 47 -0.65 15.22 7.45
N LEU A 48 0.00 14.73 8.49
CA LEU A 48 0.48 13.35 8.58
C LEU A 48 -0.69 12.36 8.49
N LYS A 49 -1.73 12.53 9.32
CA LYS A 49 -2.93 11.69 9.25
C LYS A 49 -3.60 11.67 7.87
N ALA A 50 -3.69 12.83 7.21
CA ALA A 50 -4.26 12.91 5.87
C ALA A 50 -3.38 12.21 4.82
N ALA A 51 -2.06 12.33 4.93
CA ALA A 51 -1.12 11.65 4.04
C ALA A 51 -1.12 10.13 4.26
N GLU A 52 -1.18 9.68 5.52
CA GLU A 52 -1.33 8.27 5.88
C GLU A 52 -2.64 7.67 5.39
N ALA A 53 -3.76 8.40 5.53
CA ALA A 53 -5.05 7.96 5.00
C ALA A 53 -5.03 7.82 3.46
N ALA A 54 -4.44 8.80 2.75
CA ALA A 54 -4.28 8.72 1.31
C ALA A 54 -3.34 7.58 0.87
N TYR A 55 -2.32 7.27 1.68
CA TYR A 55 -1.41 6.15 1.43
C TYR A 55 -2.16 4.81 1.60
N ASP A 56 -2.98 4.70 2.64
CA ASP A 56 -3.83 3.54 2.87
C ASP A 56 -4.82 3.28 1.73
N ASP A 57 -5.50 4.32 1.25
CA ASP A 57 -6.45 4.20 0.14
C ASP A 57 -5.77 3.66 -1.14
N LEU A 58 -4.54 4.09 -1.41
CA LEU A 58 -3.74 3.59 -2.54
C LEU A 58 -3.22 2.17 -2.31
N LEU A 59 -2.91 1.81 -1.06
CA LEU A 59 -2.48 0.46 -0.71
C LEU A 59 -3.64 -0.53 -0.89
N ASP A 60 -4.85 -0.14 -0.49
CA ASP A 60 -6.07 -0.91 -0.72
C ASP A 60 -6.35 -1.08 -2.23
N GLU A 61 -6.15 -0.03 -3.03
CA GLU A 61 -6.27 -0.09 -4.50
C GLU A 61 -5.23 -1.03 -5.11
N ALA A 62 -3.98 -0.99 -4.64
CA ALA A 62 -2.92 -1.90 -5.06
C ALA A 62 -3.22 -3.36 -4.68
N CYS A 63 -3.75 -3.60 -3.48
CA CYS A 63 -4.20 -4.92 -3.07
C CYS A 63 -5.34 -5.44 -3.94
N ARG A 64 -6.35 -4.59 -4.23
CA ARG A 64 -7.44 -4.91 -5.18
C ARG A 64 -6.90 -5.27 -6.55
N LEU A 65 -5.98 -4.46 -7.09
CA LEU A 65 -5.39 -4.65 -8.42
C LEU A 65 -4.55 -5.93 -8.48
N ALA A 66 -3.80 -6.23 -7.42
CA ALA A 66 -3.03 -7.46 -7.31
C ALA A 66 -3.89 -8.71 -7.06
N GLY A 67 -5.19 -8.57 -6.77
CA GLY A 67 -6.04 -9.67 -6.34
C GLY A 67 -5.62 -10.27 -5.00
N VAL A 68 -4.92 -9.50 -4.17
CA VAL A 68 -4.75 -9.81 -2.74
C VAL A 68 -6.11 -9.51 -2.12
N GLN A 69 -6.78 -10.51 -1.57
CA GLN A 69 -7.90 -10.24 -0.66
C GLN A 69 -7.29 -9.63 0.61
N GLY A 70 -6.95 -8.35 0.54
CA GLY A 70 -6.73 -7.54 1.72
C GLY A 70 -8.00 -7.66 2.53
N GLU A 71 -7.87 -8.03 3.80
CA GLU A 71 -8.98 -8.07 4.74
C GLU A 71 -9.44 -6.63 4.96
N ALA A 72 -10.06 -6.01 3.96
CA ALA A 72 -10.41 -4.59 3.90
C ALA A 72 -11.26 -4.15 5.11
N GLU A 73 -11.84 -5.13 5.81
CA GLU A 73 -12.72 -4.98 6.97
C GLU A 73 -12.01 -5.11 8.33
N LEU A 74 -10.74 -5.55 8.38
CA LEU A 74 -9.96 -5.52 9.63
C LEU A 74 -9.46 -4.10 9.92
N GLU A 75 -9.53 -3.69 11.20
CA GLU A 75 -8.98 -2.43 11.70
C GLU A 75 -7.62 -2.13 11.06
N ARG A 76 -7.48 -0.94 10.46
CA ARG A 76 -6.25 -0.47 9.80
C ARG A 76 -5.14 -0.36 10.84
N SER A 77 -4.41 -1.45 11.04
CA SER A 77 -3.23 -1.54 11.90
C SER A 77 -1.95 -1.41 11.09
N GLU A 78 -0.89 -0.87 11.69
CA GLU A 78 0.45 -0.81 11.08
C GLU A 78 0.94 -2.21 10.64
N GLU A 79 0.56 -3.26 11.36
CA GLU A 79 0.85 -4.65 10.97
C GLU A 79 0.13 -5.08 9.69
N LYS A 80 -1.12 -4.65 9.50
CA LYS A 80 -1.90 -4.95 8.28
C LYS A 80 -1.29 -4.23 7.07
N ARG A 81 -0.95 -2.95 7.23
CA ARG A 81 -0.19 -2.18 6.22
C ARG A 81 1.08 -2.92 5.83
N TRP A 82 1.88 -3.33 6.82
CA TRP A 82 3.13 -4.03 6.58
C TRP A 82 2.94 -5.38 5.86
N LEU A 83 1.89 -6.14 6.20
CA LEU A 83 1.57 -7.40 5.54
C LEU A 83 1.15 -7.19 4.08
N GLU A 84 0.31 -6.18 3.81
CA GLU A 84 -0.12 -5.78 2.47
C GLU A 84 1.08 -5.35 1.61
N GLU A 85 1.94 -4.49 2.16
CA GLU A 85 3.18 -4.06 1.49
C GLU A 85 4.11 -5.23 1.20
N ARG A 86 4.28 -6.15 2.15
CA ARG A 86 5.15 -7.32 1.98
C ARG A 86 4.59 -8.29 0.95
N GLU A 87 3.27 -8.46 0.90
CA GLU A 87 2.60 -9.30 -0.10
C GLU A 87 2.75 -8.69 -1.50
N LEU A 88 2.58 -7.38 -1.66
CA LEU A 88 2.85 -6.66 -2.91
C LEU A 88 4.32 -6.79 -3.33
N ALA A 89 5.27 -6.61 -2.40
CA ALA A 89 6.70 -6.79 -2.66
C ALA A 89 7.03 -8.23 -3.09
N SER A 90 6.40 -9.24 -2.48
CA SER A 90 6.57 -10.65 -2.87
C SER A 90 6.05 -10.96 -4.28
N ARG A 91 5.14 -10.13 -4.79
CA ARG A 91 4.58 -10.19 -6.15
C ARG A 91 5.40 -9.35 -7.15
N GLY A 92 6.53 -8.79 -6.71
CA GLY A 92 7.44 -8.01 -7.56
C GLY A 92 7.10 -6.53 -7.63
N TRP A 93 6.25 -6.03 -6.73
CA TRP A 93 5.96 -4.60 -6.68
C TRP A 93 7.03 -3.86 -5.89
N SER A 94 7.43 -2.69 -6.38
CA SER A 94 8.42 -1.84 -5.71
C SER A 94 8.02 -0.38 -5.83
N TRP A 95 8.17 0.39 -4.76
CA TRP A 95 7.98 1.84 -4.74
C TRP A 95 9.01 2.53 -3.85
#